data_AF-A0A2W4N3Y1-F1
#
_entry.id   AF-A0A2W4N3Y1-F1
#
_cell.length_a   1.000
_cell.length_b   1.000
_cell.length_c   1.000
_cell.angle_alpha   90.00
_cell.angle_beta   90.00
_cell.angle_gamma   90.00
#
_symmetry.space_group_name_H-M   'P 1'
#
loop_
_entity.id
_entity.type
_entity.pdbx_description
1 polymer ?
#
loop_
_entity_poly.entity_id
_entity_poly.type
_entity_poly.pdbx_seq_one_letter_code
_entity_poly.pdbx_strand_id
1 'polypeptide(L)'
;GEAMSPRMPQGKTRLAALGPPPLLAACGGAGAPAPAALSVEAEQPAAVAIPEARAPSDPAVLRPPAPAATAAVAWADAEEAAGAPRPPGPERPAPPPHVDRAQVQPIKAGETDDNLNFEDYAAYLRSARGLGAPLDVSERYIITVLNEQQQPVLDARVRVFEGQTAVFEGRTYAGGRTILFPRALGVSQNSSELRVTLEKGNSVAEGVLRRGQGLEQSFVLRGAEALPQHPRLDVLFLLDATGSMGDEISRIQMTIADIAARIDRIAPRPELRLALVAYRDREDEYVTRVYADFTPDVASFREALLQVEADGGGDTPEDLNEGLRVALQELAWADDAVRLTFLVADAPPHMDYGQQWTYLDGAREAVAQGIKIYPIAASNTDAQAEYVFRQLAQQTLARFIFLTYQPGQNGGAPGETTTMHVDPDEFTVERLDDLVVRVVERELAEAHGAR
;
A
#
# COMPACT_ATOMS: atom_id res chain seq x y z
N GLY A 1 -61.90 1.74 40.56
CA GLY A 1 -60.97 0.68 40.97
C GLY A 1 -59.57 1.25 40.97
N GLU A 2 -58.66 0.87 41.86
CA GLU A 2 -58.35 -0.52 42.29
C GLU A 2 -58.02 -1.41 41.07
N ALA A 3 -56.91 -2.14 40.98
CA ALA A 3 -55.71 -2.24 41.83
C ALA A 3 -54.53 -2.76 40.94
N MET A 4 -53.30 -3.05 41.38
CA MET A 4 -52.71 -3.19 42.73
C MET A 4 -51.17 -3.01 42.67
N SER A 5 -50.52 -2.71 43.80
CA SER A 5 -49.10 -3.03 44.04
C SER A 5 -49.03 -4.18 45.04
N PRO A 6 -48.02 -5.09 45.00
CA PRO A 6 -46.97 -4.95 46.03
C PRO A 6 -45.57 -5.53 45.74
N ARG A 7 -44.60 -5.02 46.53
CA ARG A 7 -43.45 -5.71 47.17
C ARG A 7 -42.20 -6.13 46.36
N MET A 8 -41.08 -5.49 46.72
CA MET A 8 -39.75 -6.12 46.79
C MET A 8 -39.72 -7.29 47.80
N PRO A 9 -38.63 -8.08 47.80
CA PRO A 9 -37.74 -8.03 48.97
C PRO A 9 -36.26 -7.82 48.62
N GLN A 10 -35.50 -7.23 49.55
CA GLN A 10 -34.04 -7.21 49.51
C GLN A 10 -33.45 -8.57 49.90
N GLY A 11 -32.38 -8.99 49.23
CA GLY A 11 -31.53 -10.12 49.63
C GLY A 11 -30.06 -9.71 49.67
N LYS A 12 -29.44 -9.71 50.86
CA LYS A 12 -27.99 -9.52 51.02
C LYS A 12 -27.31 -10.88 51.02
N THR A 13 -26.22 -11.02 50.27
CA THR A 13 -25.23 -12.09 50.51
C THR A 13 -23.82 -11.52 50.37
N ARG A 14 -22.98 -11.76 51.37
CA ARG A 14 -21.52 -11.51 51.34
C ARG A 14 -20.79 -12.82 50.97
N LEU A 15 -19.53 -12.67 50.53
CA LEU A 15 -18.49 -13.66 50.15
C LEU A 15 -18.21 -13.61 48.63
N ALA A 16 -16.96 -13.62 48.18
CA ALA A 16 -15.68 -13.47 48.89
C ALA A 16 -14.65 -12.84 47.95
N ALA A 17 -13.66 -12.11 48.50
CA ALA A 17 -12.51 -11.67 47.72
C ALA A 17 -11.55 -12.85 47.52
N LEU A 18 -11.05 -13.00 46.28
CA LEU A 18 -9.92 -13.87 45.96
C LEU A 18 -8.82 -13.01 45.35
N GLY A 19 -7.77 -12.79 46.15
CA GLY A 19 -6.53 -12.14 45.71
C GLY A 19 -5.61 -13.10 44.93
N PRO A 20 -4.46 -12.60 44.44
CA PRO A 20 -3.56 -13.37 43.59
C PRO A 20 -2.77 -14.44 44.37
N PRO A 21 -2.34 -15.54 43.71
CA PRO A 21 -1.40 -16.49 44.29
C PRO A 21 0.02 -15.89 44.39
N PRO A 22 0.89 -16.43 45.26
CA PRO A 22 2.00 -15.67 45.82
C PRO A 22 3.35 -15.79 45.10
N LEU A 23 4.18 -14.78 45.31
CA LEU A 23 5.63 -14.80 45.10
C LEU A 23 6.30 -15.92 45.92
N LEU A 24 7.20 -16.67 45.27
CA LEU A 24 8.20 -17.49 45.96
C LEU A 24 9.54 -16.75 45.95
N ALA A 25 10.02 -16.39 47.15
CA ALA A 25 11.38 -15.92 47.38
C ALA A 25 12.20 -17.02 48.07
N ALA A 26 13.41 -17.25 47.60
CA ALA A 26 14.43 -18.04 48.28
C ALA A 26 15.75 -17.25 48.32
N CYS A 27 16.49 -17.34 49.42
CA CYS A 27 17.56 -16.41 49.76
C CYS A 27 18.98 -16.96 49.49
N GLY A 28 19.91 -16.03 49.27
CA GLY A 28 21.37 -16.23 49.37
C GLY A 28 22.07 -16.63 48.06
N GLY A 29 23.29 -16.16 47.76
CA GLY A 29 24.13 -15.19 48.47
C GLY A 29 25.58 -15.19 47.95
N ALA A 30 26.31 -14.08 48.17
CA ALA A 30 27.76 -13.90 47.98
C ALA A 30 28.37 -13.96 46.55
N GLY A 31 28.61 -12.77 45.98
CA GLY A 31 29.97 -12.26 45.66
C GLY A 31 30.92 -12.98 44.69
N ALA A 32 31.03 -12.43 43.47
CA ALA A 32 32.25 -12.09 42.69
C ALA A 32 33.36 -13.16 42.39
N PRO A 33 34.22 -12.98 41.36
CA PRO A 33 34.36 -11.84 40.43
C PRO A 33 34.22 -12.23 38.93
N ALA A 34 34.36 -11.23 38.05
CA ALA A 34 34.44 -11.42 36.60
C ALA A 34 35.79 -12.04 36.16
N PRO A 35 35.81 -12.89 35.11
CA PRO A 35 37.02 -13.19 34.35
C PRO A 35 37.25 -12.18 33.23
N ALA A 36 38.53 -12.03 32.87
CA ALA A 36 39.05 -11.07 31.90
C ALA A 36 38.46 -11.18 30.48
N ALA A 37 38.56 -10.07 29.74
CA ALA A 37 38.41 -10.06 28.30
C ALA A 37 39.43 -11.02 27.64
N LEU A 38 38.92 -11.89 26.78
CA LEU A 38 39.74 -12.63 25.81
C LEU A 38 39.51 -12.01 24.44
N SER A 39 40.50 -11.25 23.97
CA SER A 39 40.62 -10.88 22.57
C SER A 39 40.78 -12.16 21.76
N VAL A 40 39.87 -12.40 20.81
CA VAL A 40 40.03 -13.46 19.80
C VAL A 40 40.24 -12.76 18.46
N GLU A 41 41.42 -12.95 17.87
CA GLU A 41 41.72 -12.46 16.54
C GLU A 41 40.78 -13.08 15.50
N ALA A 42 40.42 -12.28 14.50
CA ALA A 42 39.56 -12.73 13.41
C ALA A 42 40.36 -13.62 12.45
N GLU A 43 40.25 -14.93 12.63
CA GLU A 43 40.78 -15.90 11.67
C GLU A 43 39.84 -15.99 10.45
N GLN A 44 40.36 -15.65 9.27
CA GLN A 44 39.61 -15.72 8.01
C GLN A 44 39.43 -17.20 7.60
N PRO A 45 38.20 -17.69 7.36
CA PRO A 45 38.02 -19.01 6.76
C PRO A 45 38.48 -18.96 5.29
N ALA A 46 39.45 -19.81 4.96
CA ALA A 46 40.01 -19.92 3.62
C ALA A 46 38.96 -20.37 2.58
N ALA A 47 39.14 -19.92 1.33
CA ALA A 47 38.28 -20.30 0.22
C ALA A 47 38.30 -21.81 -0.03
N VAL A 48 37.16 -22.48 0.14
CA VAL A 48 36.98 -23.88 -0.27
C VAL A 48 36.67 -23.91 -1.76
N ALA A 49 37.58 -24.49 -2.54
CA ALA A 49 37.37 -24.71 -3.97
C ALA A 49 36.27 -25.77 -4.19
N ILE A 50 35.20 -25.37 -4.89
CA ILE A 50 34.16 -26.31 -5.37
C ILE A 50 34.64 -26.89 -6.71
N PRO A 51 34.71 -28.22 -6.89
CA PRO A 51 35.07 -28.82 -8.17
C PRO A 51 33.92 -28.67 -9.18
N GLU A 52 34.27 -28.38 -10.45
CA GLU A 52 33.29 -28.21 -11.53
C GLU A 52 32.40 -29.45 -11.71
N ALA A 53 31.08 -29.26 -11.57
CA ALA A 53 30.10 -30.29 -11.88
C ALA A 53 29.87 -30.36 -13.40
N ARG A 54 30.28 -31.48 -13.99
CA ARG A 54 30.18 -31.79 -15.43
C ARG A 54 28.72 -31.87 -15.88
N ALA A 55 28.38 -31.21 -16.99
CA ALA A 55 27.02 -31.18 -17.53
C ALA A 55 26.47 -32.58 -17.92
N PRO A 56 25.22 -32.91 -17.56
CA PRO A 56 24.49 -34.02 -18.16
C PRO A 56 23.88 -33.62 -19.51
N SER A 57 23.92 -34.55 -20.46
CA SER A 57 23.49 -34.41 -21.86
C SER A 57 21.96 -34.53 -22.07
N ASP A 58 21.45 -33.86 -23.10
CA ASP A 58 20.04 -33.88 -23.54
C ASP A 58 19.43 -35.29 -23.73
N PRO A 59 18.16 -35.48 -23.30
CA PRO A 59 17.26 -36.49 -23.82
C PRO A 59 16.20 -35.90 -24.78
N ALA A 60 16.37 -36.19 -26.07
CA ALA A 60 15.35 -36.30 -27.13
C ALA A 60 14.05 -35.47 -27.06
N VAL A 61 13.94 -34.49 -27.96
CA VAL A 61 12.68 -33.83 -28.34
C VAL A 61 11.66 -34.83 -28.92
N LEU A 62 10.50 -34.96 -28.30
CA LEU A 62 9.31 -35.61 -28.89
C LEU A 62 8.25 -34.56 -29.22
N ARG A 63 8.09 -34.26 -30.52
CA ARG A 63 7.00 -33.42 -31.04
C ARG A 63 5.69 -34.24 -31.10
N PRO A 64 4.56 -33.74 -30.59
CA PRO A 64 3.24 -34.26 -30.97
C PRO A 64 2.91 -33.84 -32.42
N PRO A 65 2.18 -34.68 -33.19
CA PRO A 65 1.81 -34.37 -34.58
C PRO A 65 0.66 -33.37 -34.67
N ALA A 66 0.69 -32.52 -35.70
CA ALA A 66 -0.41 -31.61 -36.02
C ALA A 66 -1.62 -32.38 -36.61
N PRO A 67 -2.87 -32.04 -36.23
CA PRO A 67 -4.05 -32.53 -36.93
C PRO A 67 -4.17 -31.88 -38.32
N ALA A 68 -4.67 -32.66 -39.29
CA ALA A 68 -4.61 -32.32 -40.70
C ALA A 68 -5.61 -31.24 -41.14
N ALA A 69 -5.23 -30.49 -42.18
CA ALA A 69 -6.12 -29.58 -42.88
C ALA A 69 -7.25 -30.35 -43.59
N THR A 70 -8.50 -30.01 -43.28
CA THR A 70 -9.65 -30.40 -44.11
C THR A 70 -9.83 -29.44 -45.27
N ALA A 71 -10.01 -29.99 -46.47
CA ALA A 71 -9.94 -29.25 -47.73
C ALA A 71 -11.07 -28.23 -47.92
N ALA A 72 -10.73 -27.12 -48.59
CA ALA A 72 -11.71 -26.24 -49.20
C ALA A 72 -12.42 -26.96 -50.36
N VAL A 73 -13.74 -26.81 -50.44
CA VAL A 73 -14.54 -27.21 -51.60
C VAL A 73 -15.10 -25.95 -52.24
N ALA A 74 -14.57 -25.61 -53.42
CA ALA A 74 -15.08 -24.51 -54.21
C ALA A 74 -16.40 -24.92 -54.90
N TRP A 75 -17.39 -24.04 -54.83
CA TRP A 75 -18.56 -24.05 -55.70
C TRP A 75 -18.67 -22.67 -56.33
N ALA A 76 -18.79 -22.63 -57.66
CA ALA A 76 -18.82 -21.40 -58.43
C ALA A 76 -20.25 -20.89 -58.63
N ASP A 77 -20.36 -19.56 -58.73
CA ASP A 77 -21.30 -18.74 -59.49
C ASP A 77 -22.76 -19.21 -59.69
N ALA A 78 -23.68 -18.41 -59.16
CA ALA A 78 -25.04 -18.25 -59.67
C ALA A 78 -25.48 -16.78 -59.52
N GLU A 79 -26.32 -16.31 -60.46
CA GLU A 79 -26.47 -14.89 -60.78
C GLU A 79 -27.35 -14.04 -59.85
N GLU A 80 -27.10 -12.74 -59.99
CA GLU A 80 -27.88 -11.56 -59.61
C GLU A 80 -29.42 -11.69 -59.60
N ALA A 81 -30.05 -11.27 -58.48
CA ALA A 81 -31.46 -10.88 -58.44
C ALA A 81 -31.67 -9.76 -57.40
N ALA A 82 -32.35 -8.68 -57.80
CA ALA A 82 -32.41 -7.45 -57.03
C ALA A 82 -33.65 -7.32 -56.10
N GLY A 83 -33.48 -6.56 -55.00
CA GLY A 83 -34.53 -5.64 -54.52
C GLY A 83 -35.34 -6.02 -53.27
N ALA A 84 -34.84 -5.68 -52.07
CA ALA A 84 -35.63 -5.23 -50.92
C ALA A 84 -34.73 -4.62 -49.81
N PRO A 85 -35.01 -3.42 -49.28
CA PRO A 85 -34.23 -2.85 -48.18
C PRO A 85 -34.62 -3.48 -46.84
N ARG A 86 -33.61 -3.87 -46.04
CA ARG A 86 -33.77 -4.39 -44.68
C ARG A 86 -33.70 -3.22 -43.69
N PRO A 87 -34.54 -3.14 -42.64
CA PRO A 87 -34.47 -2.06 -41.66
C PRO A 87 -33.14 -2.12 -40.88
N PRO A 88 -32.57 -0.96 -40.47
CA PRO A 88 -31.36 -0.95 -39.66
C PRO A 88 -31.63 -1.59 -38.30
N GLY A 89 -30.79 -2.56 -37.93
CA GLY A 89 -30.68 -3.01 -36.54
C GLY A 89 -29.96 -1.97 -35.69
N PRO A 90 -30.01 -2.08 -34.35
CA PRO A 90 -29.24 -1.20 -33.48
C PRO A 90 -27.75 -1.32 -33.82
N GLU A 91 -27.09 -0.18 -34.03
CA GLU A 91 -25.65 -0.15 -34.23
C GLU A 91 -24.96 -0.73 -33.00
N ARG A 92 -24.05 -1.70 -33.21
CA ARG A 92 -23.11 -2.06 -32.16
C ARG A 92 -22.20 -0.84 -31.93
N PRO A 93 -21.90 -0.46 -30.67
CA PRO A 93 -20.89 0.55 -30.42
C PRO A 93 -19.60 0.15 -31.13
N ALA A 94 -18.96 1.12 -31.77
CA ALA A 94 -17.69 0.87 -32.44
C ALA A 94 -16.67 0.38 -31.40
N PRO A 95 -15.80 -0.59 -31.72
CA PRO A 95 -14.67 -0.90 -30.86
C PRO A 95 -13.84 0.39 -30.67
N PRO A 96 -13.28 0.63 -29.47
CA PRO A 96 -12.44 1.80 -29.25
C PRO A 96 -11.32 1.84 -30.29
N PRO A 97 -10.92 3.03 -30.77
CA PRO A 97 -9.93 3.15 -31.82
C PRO A 97 -8.65 2.42 -31.42
N HIS A 98 -8.09 1.62 -32.33
CA HIS A 98 -6.76 1.03 -32.13
C HIS A 98 -5.72 2.16 -32.08
N VAL A 99 -5.46 2.67 -30.88
CA VAL A 99 -4.37 3.60 -30.62
C VAL A 99 -3.07 2.84 -30.86
N ASP A 100 -2.30 3.28 -31.85
CA ASP A 100 -1.00 2.69 -32.14
C ASP A 100 -0.06 2.96 -30.96
N ARG A 101 0.25 1.91 -30.18
CA ARG A 101 1.10 1.98 -28.99
C ARG A 101 2.47 2.61 -29.27
N ALA A 102 2.92 2.63 -30.53
CA ALA A 102 4.17 3.26 -30.94
C ALA A 102 4.13 4.80 -31.00
N GLN A 103 2.95 5.43 -30.95
CA GLN A 103 2.80 6.90 -31.12
C GLN A 103 2.45 7.65 -29.83
N VAL A 104 2.04 6.96 -28.76
CA VAL A 104 1.75 7.59 -27.46
C VAL A 104 3.05 7.78 -26.69
N GLN A 105 3.42 9.03 -26.40
CA GLN A 105 4.57 9.31 -25.52
C GLN A 105 4.28 8.74 -24.12
N PRO A 106 5.23 8.02 -23.50
CA PRO A 106 5.04 7.44 -22.18
C PRO A 106 4.86 8.54 -21.14
N ILE A 107 3.98 8.31 -20.17
CA ILE A 107 3.87 9.17 -18.99
C ILE A 107 5.23 9.17 -18.28
N LYS A 108 5.68 10.38 -17.91
CA LYS A 108 6.83 10.56 -17.03
C LYS A 108 6.38 10.91 -15.62
N ALA A 109 7.17 10.48 -14.63
CA ALA A 109 6.90 10.72 -13.22
C ALA A 109 8.20 10.87 -12.42
N GLY A 110 8.09 11.52 -11.27
CA GLY A 110 9.07 11.51 -10.19
C GLY A 110 8.43 11.03 -8.88
N GLU A 111 9.26 10.79 -7.85
CA GLU A 111 8.80 10.51 -6.49
C GLU A 111 9.59 11.35 -5.48
N THR A 112 8.98 11.63 -4.32
CA THR A 112 9.66 12.18 -3.14
C THR A 112 9.35 11.37 -1.88
N ASP A 113 10.28 11.36 -0.93
CA ASP A 113 10.20 10.61 0.33
C ASP A 113 10.15 11.59 1.52
N ASP A 114 8.94 12.03 1.86
CA ASP A 114 8.66 12.97 2.95
C ASP A 114 9.06 12.43 4.36
N ASN A 115 9.37 11.14 4.49
CA ASN A 115 9.90 10.55 5.71
C ASN A 115 11.43 10.60 5.78
N LEU A 116 12.10 10.55 4.63
CA LEU A 116 13.54 10.80 4.50
C LEU A 116 13.84 12.30 4.58
N ASN A 117 13.23 13.10 3.71
CA ASN A 117 13.46 14.54 3.54
C ASN A 117 12.54 15.37 4.46
N PHE A 118 12.49 14.97 5.73
CA PHE A 118 11.46 15.41 6.67
C PHE A 118 11.58 16.88 7.10
N GLU A 119 12.77 17.49 7.04
CA GLU A 119 12.91 18.92 7.39
C GLU A 119 12.19 19.82 6.38
N ASP A 120 12.31 19.49 5.10
CA ASP A 120 11.65 20.15 3.98
C ASP A 120 10.16 19.83 3.91
N TYR A 121 9.76 18.57 4.14
CA TYR A 121 8.35 18.23 4.32
C TYR A 121 7.72 19.00 5.50
N ALA A 122 8.42 19.11 6.63
CA ALA A 122 7.95 19.90 7.75
C ALA A 122 7.91 21.41 7.44
N ALA A 123 8.74 21.92 6.52
CA ALA A 123 8.67 23.29 6.01
C ALA A 123 7.46 23.49 5.10
N TYR A 124 7.21 22.56 4.18
CA TYR A 124 6.01 22.50 3.35
C TYR A 124 4.73 22.48 4.20
N LEU A 125 4.63 21.61 5.20
CA LEU A 125 3.47 21.58 6.12
C LEU A 125 3.25 22.89 6.90
N ARG A 126 4.29 23.75 7.02
CA ARG A 126 4.17 25.09 7.64
C ARG A 126 3.70 26.15 6.64
N SER A 127 4.10 26.08 5.36
CA SER A 127 3.64 27.00 4.31
C SER A 127 2.23 26.66 3.81
N ALA A 128 1.92 25.37 3.67
CA ALA A 128 0.65 24.81 3.19
C ALA A 128 -0.48 24.76 4.26
N ARG A 129 -0.36 25.52 5.36
CA ARG A 129 -1.35 25.47 6.46
C ARG A 129 -2.73 25.93 5.99
N GLY A 130 -3.71 25.06 6.17
CA GLY A 130 -5.11 25.29 5.78
C GLY A 130 -5.55 24.52 4.55
N LEU A 131 -4.63 23.87 3.83
CA LEU A 131 -4.89 23.00 2.67
C LEU A 131 -5.32 21.56 3.04
N GLY A 132 -5.74 21.33 4.28
CA GLY A 132 -6.16 20.00 4.72
C GLY A 132 -6.29 19.90 6.23
N ALA A 133 -6.58 18.70 6.72
CA ALA A 133 -6.71 18.46 8.14
C ALA A 133 -5.35 18.58 8.86
N PRO A 134 -5.26 19.36 9.96
CA PRO A 134 -3.99 19.63 10.62
C PRO A 134 -3.50 18.40 11.38
N LEU A 135 -2.24 18.00 11.13
CA LEU A 135 -1.61 16.85 11.76
C LEU A 135 -0.24 17.24 12.35
N ASP A 136 -0.06 17.08 13.66
CA ASP A 136 1.24 17.34 14.30
C ASP A 136 2.17 16.12 14.19
N VAL A 137 2.86 16.04 13.07
CA VAL A 137 3.89 15.04 12.79
C VAL A 137 5.28 15.41 13.32
N SER A 138 5.43 16.54 14.04
CA SER A 138 6.74 17.06 14.48
C SER A 138 7.48 16.16 15.48
N GLU A 139 6.77 15.20 16.06
CA GLU A 139 7.35 14.12 16.84
C GLU A 139 6.97 12.78 16.20
N ARG A 140 7.98 12.03 15.78
CA ARG A 140 7.84 10.77 15.04
C ARG A 140 8.89 9.74 15.47
N TYR A 141 8.51 8.46 15.45
CA TYR A 141 9.41 7.33 15.70
C TYR A 141 9.13 6.22 14.69
N ILE A 142 10.17 5.63 14.13
CA ILE A 142 10.11 4.45 13.29
C ILE A 142 10.33 3.23 14.20
N ILE A 143 9.30 2.41 14.34
CA ILE A 143 9.34 1.18 15.13
C ILE A 143 9.75 0.05 14.18
N THR A 144 10.92 -0.52 14.43
CA THR A 144 11.50 -1.61 13.61
C THR A 144 11.45 -2.93 14.40
N VAL A 145 10.79 -3.94 13.85
CA VAL A 145 10.65 -5.27 14.44
C VAL A 145 11.52 -6.27 13.68
N LEU A 146 12.46 -6.88 14.41
CA LEU A 146 13.40 -7.87 13.88
C LEU A 146 13.22 -9.21 14.59
N ASN A 147 13.53 -10.33 13.93
CA ASN A 147 13.68 -11.63 14.60
C ASN A 147 15.06 -11.75 15.29
N GLU A 148 15.32 -12.86 15.97
CA GLU A 148 16.61 -13.08 16.64
C GLU A 148 17.82 -13.20 15.68
N GLN A 149 17.58 -13.43 14.39
CA GLN A 149 18.56 -13.43 13.31
C GLN A 149 18.79 -12.03 12.70
N GLN A 150 18.17 -10.98 13.26
CA GLN A 150 18.21 -9.59 12.78
C GLN A 150 17.57 -9.36 11.40
N GLN A 151 16.68 -10.25 10.98
CA GLN A 151 15.88 -10.10 9.76
C GLN A 151 14.59 -9.33 10.07
N PRO A 152 14.05 -8.53 9.12
CA PRO A 152 12.75 -7.89 9.25
C PRO A 152 11.60 -8.88 9.45
N VAL A 153 10.62 -8.50 10.27
CA VAL A 153 9.36 -9.24 10.44
C VAL A 153 8.22 -8.47 9.77
N LEU A 154 7.75 -8.95 8.62
CA LEU A 154 6.54 -8.45 7.95
C LEU A 154 5.30 -8.72 8.82
N ASP A 155 4.31 -7.83 8.77
CA ASP A 155 2.95 -8.02 9.29
C ASP A 155 2.91 -8.50 10.76
N ALA A 156 3.85 -8.01 11.57
CA ALA A 156 3.80 -8.08 13.02
C ALA A 156 2.90 -6.95 13.52
N ARG A 157 1.91 -7.28 14.34
CA ARG A 157 1.05 -6.27 14.99
C ARG A 157 1.87 -5.54 16.06
N VAL A 158 1.83 -4.22 16.00
CA VAL A 158 2.43 -3.28 16.95
C VAL A 158 1.31 -2.52 17.64
N ARG A 159 1.23 -2.57 18.97
CA ARG A 159 0.35 -1.69 19.76
C ARG A 159 1.19 -0.85 20.70
N VAL A 160 0.86 0.43 20.84
CA VAL A 160 1.54 1.35 21.76
C VAL A 160 0.54 1.89 22.77
N PHE A 161 0.96 1.99 24.03
CA PHE A 161 0.12 2.36 25.15
C PHE A 161 0.70 3.52 25.97
N GLU A 162 -0.14 4.50 26.27
CA GLU A 162 0.08 5.47 27.35
C GLU A 162 -0.53 4.90 28.63
N GLY A 163 0.33 4.32 29.48
CA GLY A 163 -0.10 3.57 30.67
C GLY A 163 -0.93 2.34 30.29
N GLN A 164 -2.25 2.43 30.45
CA GLN A 164 -3.21 1.37 30.09
C GLN A 164 -4.02 1.70 28.82
N THR A 165 -3.99 2.95 28.34
CA THR A 165 -4.74 3.38 27.16
C THR A 165 -3.95 3.03 25.90
N ALA A 166 -4.54 2.27 24.99
CA ALA A 166 -3.96 2.07 23.66
C ALA A 166 -4.07 3.39 22.87
N VAL A 167 -2.93 3.88 22.36
CA VAL A 167 -2.83 5.12 21.58
C VAL A 167 -2.46 4.89 20.11
N PHE A 168 -2.06 3.66 19.77
CA PHE A 168 -1.71 3.23 18.42
C PHE A 168 -1.93 1.74 18.25
N GLU A 169 -2.44 1.34 17.09
CA GLU A 169 -2.37 0.00 16.53
C GLU A 169 -1.85 0.13 15.09
N GLY A 170 -0.88 -0.71 14.73
CA GLY A 170 -0.22 -0.74 13.43
C GLY A 170 0.25 -2.15 13.10
N ARG A 171 0.62 -2.38 11.84
CA ARG A 171 1.36 -3.57 11.41
C ARG A 171 2.65 -3.14 10.73
N THR A 172 3.68 -3.96 10.84
CA THR A 172 4.94 -3.72 10.13
C THR A 172 4.81 -4.02 8.63
N TYR A 173 5.36 -3.13 7.81
CA TYR A 173 5.51 -3.33 6.38
C TYR A 173 6.64 -4.32 6.06
N ALA A 174 6.92 -4.52 4.77
CA ALA A 174 7.94 -5.42 4.24
C ALA A 174 9.29 -5.31 4.97
N GLY A 175 9.85 -4.11 5.10
CA GLY A 175 11.07 -3.82 5.86
C GLY A 175 10.99 -3.96 7.38
N GLY A 176 9.93 -4.58 7.93
CA GLY A 176 9.75 -4.79 9.37
C GLY A 176 9.45 -3.50 10.14
N ARG A 177 9.01 -2.45 9.46
CA ARG A 177 8.88 -1.08 9.99
C ARG A 177 7.43 -0.64 10.08
N THR A 178 7.10 0.16 11.08
CA THR A 178 5.89 1.00 11.13
C THR A 178 6.24 2.36 11.74
N ILE A 179 5.40 3.38 11.57
CA ILE A 179 5.67 4.74 12.07
C ILE A 179 4.63 5.17 13.13
N LEU A 180 5.11 5.87 14.15
CA LEU A 180 4.33 6.39 15.26
C LEU A 180 4.49 7.91 15.34
N PHE A 181 3.37 8.63 15.44
CA PHE A 181 3.34 10.09 15.61
C PHE A 181 2.63 10.48 16.92
N PRO A 182 3.30 10.49 18.09
CA PRO A 182 2.62 10.63 19.38
C PRO A 182 1.78 11.91 19.51
N ARG A 183 2.22 13.03 18.91
CA ARG A 183 1.47 14.29 18.96
C ARG A 183 0.21 14.27 18.11
N ALA A 184 0.28 13.73 16.89
CA ALA A 184 -0.87 13.47 16.03
C ALA A 184 -1.90 12.51 16.67
N LEU A 185 -1.45 11.63 17.57
CA LEU A 185 -2.27 10.68 18.33
C LEU A 185 -2.73 11.22 19.70
N GLY A 186 -2.43 12.48 20.03
CA GLY A 186 -2.86 13.11 21.28
C GLY A 186 -2.17 12.61 22.56
N VAL A 187 -1.04 11.91 22.44
CA VAL A 187 -0.23 11.44 23.59
C VAL A 187 0.21 12.61 24.45
N SER A 188 0.06 12.50 25.77
CA SER A 188 0.34 13.58 26.71
C SER A 188 1.80 14.02 26.65
N GLN A 189 2.06 15.33 26.60
CA GLN A 189 3.43 15.87 26.61
C GLN A 189 4.24 15.48 27.87
N ASN A 190 3.55 15.08 28.95
CA ASN A 190 4.18 14.64 30.19
C ASN A 190 4.56 13.14 30.20
N SER A 191 4.09 12.37 29.21
CA SER A 191 4.38 10.93 29.10
C SER A 191 5.75 10.73 28.45
N SER A 192 6.78 10.38 29.23
CA SER A 192 8.15 10.16 28.71
C SER A 192 8.41 8.75 28.18
N GLU A 193 7.55 7.79 28.54
CA GLU A 193 7.71 6.37 28.22
C GLU A 193 6.37 5.79 27.75
N LEU A 194 6.39 5.11 26.60
CA LEU A 194 5.24 4.39 26.05
C LEU A 194 5.53 2.90 26.04
N ARG A 195 4.59 2.07 26.52
CA ARG A 195 4.72 0.61 26.44
C ARG A 195 4.38 0.15 25.04
N VAL A 196 5.23 -0.68 24.45
CA VAL A 196 5.04 -1.28 23.12
C VAL A 196 4.80 -2.77 23.30
N THR A 197 3.81 -3.32 22.62
CA THR A 197 3.58 -4.77 22.52
C THR A 197 3.62 -5.19 21.06
N LEU A 198 4.26 -6.33 20.80
CA LEU A 198 4.53 -6.87 19.48
C LEU A 198 3.98 -8.29 19.40
N GLU A 199 3.28 -8.63 18.32
CA GLU A 199 2.61 -9.93 18.14
C GLU A 199 2.76 -10.41 16.68
N LYS A 200 3.23 -11.65 16.48
CA LYS A 200 3.24 -12.35 15.19
C LYS A 200 3.01 -13.83 15.42
N GLY A 201 1.85 -14.34 15.01
CA GLY A 201 1.45 -15.72 15.29
C GLY A 201 1.45 -16.01 16.80
N ASN A 202 2.28 -16.96 17.25
CA ASN A 202 2.43 -17.28 18.68
C ASN A 202 3.55 -16.47 19.38
N SER A 203 4.34 -15.68 18.63
CA SER A 203 5.42 -14.87 19.19
C SER A 203 4.90 -13.54 19.70
N VAL A 204 5.24 -13.23 20.95
CA VAL A 204 4.89 -11.98 21.62
C VAL A 204 6.13 -11.38 22.29
N ALA A 205 6.28 -10.06 22.21
CA ALA A 205 7.27 -9.31 22.96
C ALA A 205 6.69 -8.01 23.53
N GLU A 206 7.25 -7.54 24.64
CA GLU A 206 6.98 -6.21 25.19
C GLU A 206 8.26 -5.39 25.23
N GLY A 207 8.12 -4.07 25.13
CA GLY A 207 9.21 -3.12 25.24
C GLY A 207 8.73 -1.73 25.67
N VAL A 208 9.67 -0.79 25.75
CA VAL A 208 9.39 0.61 26.11
C VAL A 208 10.01 1.53 25.07
N LEU A 209 9.19 2.32 24.40
CA LEU A 209 9.62 3.44 23.57
C LEU A 209 9.82 4.66 24.47
N ARG A 210 11.02 5.23 24.46
CA ARG A 210 11.39 6.40 25.27
C ARG A 210 11.31 7.64 24.39
N ARG A 211 10.41 8.57 24.72
CA ARG A 211 10.25 9.81 23.94
C ARG A 211 11.46 10.72 24.12
N GLY A 212 11.81 11.45 23.07
CA GLY A 212 13.04 12.25 22.99
C GLY A 212 14.33 11.44 22.77
N GLN A 213 14.23 10.14 22.50
CA GLN A 213 15.33 9.36 21.91
C GLN A 213 15.37 9.54 20.38
N GLY A 214 16.32 8.89 19.71
CA GLY A 214 16.45 8.91 18.25
C GLY A 214 15.23 8.35 17.51
N LEU A 215 15.13 8.71 16.23
CA LEU A 215 14.02 8.34 15.33
C LEU A 215 13.75 6.83 15.28
N GLU A 216 14.82 6.03 15.16
CA GLU A 216 14.74 4.57 15.04
C GLU A 216 14.61 3.88 16.41
N GLN A 217 13.61 3.02 16.55
CA GLN A 217 13.28 2.29 17.77
C GLN A 217 13.13 0.80 17.45
N SER A 218 14.22 0.03 17.62
CA SER A 218 14.27 -1.38 17.24
C SER A 218 13.91 -2.33 18.38
N PHE A 219 13.13 -3.36 18.08
CA PHE A 219 12.70 -4.41 19.01
C PHE A 219 12.92 -5.80 18.40
N VAL A 220 13.22 -6.79 19.24
CA VAL A 220 13.44 -8.19 18.82
C VAL A 220 12.24 -9.05 19.21
N LEU A 221 11.50 -9.54 18.22
CA LEU A 221 10.38 -10.46 18.37
C LEU A 221 10.87 -11.90 18.13
N ARG A 222 11.25 -12.58 19.21
CA ARG A 222 11.88 -13.91 19.14
C ARG A 222 10.91 -14.98 18.61
N GLY A 223 11.40 -15.85 17.74
CA GLY A 223 10.62 -16.94 17.13
C GLY A 223 9.60 -16.49 16.09
N ALA A 224 9.56 -15.21 15.74
CA ALA A 224 8.79 -14.76 14.58
C ALA A 224 9.54 -15.12 13.30
N GLU A 225 8.81 -15.68 12.34
CA GLU A 225 9.35 -15.98 11.02
C GLU A 225 9.59 -14.68 10.24
N ALA A 226 10.67 -14.65 9.46
CA ALA A 226 10.93 -13.58 8.50
C ALA A 226 10.04 -13.75 7.26
N LEU A 227 10.13 -12.82 6.31
CA LEU A 227 9.45 -12.93 5.02
C LEU A 227 9.70 -14.30 4.35
N PRO A 228 8.67 -15.02 3.86
CA PRO A 228 8.86 -16.24 3.09
C PRO A 228 9.61 -15.98 1.78
N GLN A 229 10.24 -17.01 1.22
CA GLN A 229 10.99 -16.91 -0.05
C GLN A 229 10.13 -16.43 -1.23
N HIS A 230 8.84 -16.75 -1.22
CA HIS A 230 7.86 -16.27 -2.18
C HIS A 230 6.84 -15.42 -1.41
N PRO A 231 7.09 -14.10 -1.26
CA PRO A 231 6.20 -13.22 -0.51
C PRO A 231 4.87 -13.05 -1.23
N ARG A 232 3.77 -13.02 -0.47
CA ARG A 232 2.50 -12.52 -0.98
C ARG A 232 2.59 -11.03 -1.23
N LEU A 233 2.05 -10.61 -2.37
CA LEU A 233 2.04 -9.23 -2.79
C LEU A 233 0.65 -8.88 -3.28
N ASP A 234 -0.04 -8.07 -2.48
CA ASP A 234 -1.31 -7.49 -2.84
C ASP A 234 -1.09 -6.07 -3.35
N VAL A 235 -1.47 -5.83 -4.61
CA VAL A 235 -1.42 -4.50 -5.23
C VAL A 235 -2.83 -4.06 -5.62
N LEU A 236 -3.33 -3.05 -4.92
CA LEU A 236 -4.56 -2.35 -5.26
C LEU A 236 -4.25 -1.16 -6.17
N PHE A 237 -5.03 -1.00 -7.23
CA PHE A 237 -5.19 0.27 -7.92
C PHE A 237 -6.50 0.91 -7.44
N LEU A 238 -6.40 2.06 -6.77
CA LEU A 238 -7.52 2.90 -6.38
C LEU A 238 -7.52 4.09 -7.34
N LEU A 239 -8.48 4.14 -8.25
CA LEU A 239 -8.53 5.13 -9.31
C LEU A 239 -9.63 6.15 -9.05
N ASP A 240 -9.28 7.42 -9.18
CA ASP A 240 -10.23 8.46 -9.52
C ASP A 240 -10.72 8.23 -10.96
N ALA A 241 -12.04 8.18 -11.15
CA ALA A 241 -12.70 7.90 -12.42
C ALA A 241 -13.69 8.99 -12.85
N THR A 242 -13.45 10.21 -12.39
CA THR A 242 -14.12 11.46 -12.78
C THR A 242 -13.70 11.89 -14.18
N GLY A 243 -14.39 12.87 -14.76
CA GLY A 243 -14.18 13.30 -16.15
C GLY A 243 -12.77 13.84 -16.49
N SER A 244 -12.01 14.37 -15.52
CA SER A 244 -10.65 14.89 -15.74
C SER A 244 -9.63 13.77 -16.00
N MET A 245 -9.84 12.60 -15.39
CA MET A 245 -8.91 11.48 -15.36
C MET A 245 -8.91 10.60 -16.63
N GLY A 246 -9.63 10.99 -17.68
CA GLY A 246 -9.82 10.17 -18.89
C GLY A 246 -8.54 9.87 -19.68
N ASP A 247 -7.62 10.82 -19.76
CA ASP A 247 -6.33 10.63 -20.43
C ASP A 247 -5.43 9.67 -19.63
N GLU A 248 -5.40 9.81 -18.30
CA GLU A 248 -4.67 8.98 -17.35
C GLU A 248 -5.20 7.55 -17.31
N ILE A 249 -6.51 7.34 -17.15
CA ILE A 249 -7.13 6.00 -17.17
C ILE A 249 -6.83 5.28 -18.49
N SER A 250 -6.99 5.97 -19.64
CA SER A 250 -6.66 5.42 -20.96
C SER A 250 -5.20 4.96 -21.04
N ARG A 251 -4.28 5.68 -20.40
CA ARG A 251 -2.85 5.33 -20.38
C ARG A 251 -2.54 4.17 -19.44
N ILE A 252 -3.18 4.08 -18.28
CA ILE A 252 -3.06 2.94 -17.36
C ILE A 252 -3.59 1.67 -18.04
N GLN A 253 -4.74 1.74 -18.72
CA GLN A 253 -5.30 0.65 -19.53
C GLN A 253 -4.33 0.15 -20.61
N MET A 254 -3.47 1.02 -21.16
CA MET A 254 -2.45 0.64 -22.13
C MET A 254 -1.23 -0.06 -21.48
N THR A 255 -0.76 0.37 -20.31
CA THR A 255 0.52 -0.10 -19.73
C THR A 255 0.39 -1.18 -18.66
N ILE A 256 -0.79 -1.33 -18.03
CA ILE A 256 -0.94 -2.14 -16.81
C ILE A 256 -0.52 -3.61 -16.97
N ALA A 257 -0.76 -4.19 -18.15
CA ALA A 257 -0.43 -5.58 -18.44
C ALA A 257 1.09 -5.80 -18.43
N ASP A 258 1.84 -4.81 -18.91
CA ASP A 258 3.29 -4.83 -18.96
C ASP A 258 3.87 -4.57 -17.56
N ILE A 259 3.25 -3.71 -16.75
CA ILE A 259 3.57 -3.51 -15.32
C ILE A 259 3.39 -4.81 -14.53
N ALA A 260 2.20 -5.42 -14.59
CA ALA A 260 1.88 -6.66 -13.87
C ALA A 260 2.82 -7.81 -14.29
N ALA A 261 3.08 -7.95 -15.60
CA ALA A 261 4.01 -8.96 -16.12
C ALA A 261 5.50 -8.68 -15.76
N ARG A 262 5.87 -7.45 -15.38
CA ARG A 262 7.19 -7.14 -14.82
C ARG A 262 7.25 -7.48 -13.34
N ILE A 263 6.23 -7.12 -12.56
CA ILE A 263 6.13 -7.45 -11.13
C ILE A 263 6.19 -8.97 -10.90
N ASP A 264 5.46 -9.74 -11.70
CA ASP A 264 5.45 -11.22 -11.67
C ASP A 264 6.81 -11.86 -12.00
N ARG A 265 7.80 -11.08 -12.47
CA ARG A 265 9.16 -11.54 -12.80
C ARG A 265 10.24 -11.01 -11.86
N ILE A 266 9.88 -10.22 -10.84
CA ILE A 266 10.82 -9.78 -9.79
C ILE A 266 11.41 -11.01 -9.10
N ALA A 267 12.66 -10.94 -8.65
CA ALA A 267 13.34 -12.02 -7.95
C ALA A 267 13.56 -11.68 -6.47
N PRO A 268 13.11 -12.52 -5.51
CA PRO A 268 12.33 -13.74 -5.73
C PRO A 268 10.89 -13.44 -6.17
N ARG A 269 10.29 -14.38 -6.92
CA ARG A 269 8.95 -14.19 -7.51
C ARG A 269 7.88 -14.09 -6.42
N PRO A 270 7.10 -13.00 -6.35
CA PRO A 270 6.02 -12.88 -5.38
C PRO A 270 4.77 -13.67 -5.81
N GLU A 271 3.93 -14.05 -4.84
CA GLU A 271 2.54 -14.45 -5.07
C GLU A 271 1.70 -13.17 -5.30
N LEU A 272 1.75 -12.63 -6.53
CA LEU A 272 1.05 -11.40 -6.90
C LEU A 272 -0.47 -11.60 -6.97
N ARG A 273 -1.22 -10.69 -6.35
CA ARG A 273 -2.66 -10.48 -6.55
C ARG A 273 -2.94 -9.01 -6.83
N LEU A 274 -3.87 -8.75 -7.75
CA LEU A 274 -4.26 -7.41 -8.21
C LEU A 274 -5.73 -7.15 -7.87
N ALA A 275 -6.05 -5.96 -7.37
CA ALA A 275 -7.41 -5.49 -7.13
C ALA A 275 -7.62 -4.10 -7.76
N LEU A 276 -8.86 -3.77 -8.10
CA LEU A 276 -9.26 -2.52 -8.73
C LEU A 276 -10.53 -1.95 -8.08
N VAL A 277 -10.39 -0.77 -7.51
CA VAL A 277 -11.50 0.08 -7.05
C VAL A 277 -11.43 1.37 -7.82
N ALA A 278 -12.58 1.83 -8.32
CA ALA A 278 -12.71 3.19 -8.82
C ALA A 278 -13.69 3.97 -7.93
N TYR A 279 -13.44 5.28 -7.79
CA TYR A 279 -14.38 6.21 -7.17
C TYR A 279 -14.65 7.40 -8.10
N ARG A 280 -15.74 8.11 -7.83
CA ARG A 280 -16.11 9.40 -8.41
C ARG A 280 -16.71 10.26 -7.30
N ASP A 281 -17.60 11.20 -7.62
CA ASP A 281 -18.34 11.95 -6.60
C ASP A 281 -19.77 11.42 -6.38
N ARG A 282 -20.50 12.17 -5.56
CA ARG A 282 -21.93 12.05 -5.32
C ARG A 282 -22.72 12.55 -6.51
N GLU A 283 -23.94 12.05 -6.62
CA GLU A 283 -24.87 12.31 -7.73
C GLU A 283 -24.44 11.72 -9.10
N ASP A 284 -23.21 11.24 -9.25
CA ASP A 284 -22.75 10.39 -10.35
C ASP A 284 -23.41 9.01 -10.40
N GLU A 285 -23.17 8.27 -11.51
CA GLU A 285 -23.64 6.89 -11.71
C GLU A 285 -23.26 5.95 -10.54
N TYR A 286 -22.10 6.19 -9.93
CA TYR A 286 -21.64 5.54 -8.71
C TYR A 286 -20.62 6.42 -7.99
N VAL A 287 -20.67 6.44 -6.65
CA VAL A 287 -19.60 7.05 -5.82
C VAL A 287 -18.37 6.14 -5.78
N THR A 288 -18.59 4.82 -5.64
CA THR A 288 -17.53 3.80 -5.62
C THR A 288 -17.95 2.52 -6.30
N ARG A 289 -16.99 1.83 -6.93
CA ARG A 289 -17.20 0.53 -7.59
C ARG A 289 -15.96 -0.34 -7.47
N VAL A 290 -16.12 -1.51 -6.84
CA VAL A 290 -15.12 -2.59 -6.89
C VAL A 290 -15.26 -3.28 -8.25
N TYR A 291 -14.33 -3.01 -9.17
CA TYR A 291 -14.28 -3.64 -10.48
C TYR A 291 -13.63 -5.03 -10.42
N ALA A 292 -12.64 -5.20 -9.53
CA ALA A 292 -12.03 -6.49 -9.22
C ALA A 292 -11.57 -6.54 -7.76
N ASP A 293 -11.97 -7.58 -7.03
CA ASP A 293 -11.31 -7.98 -5.78
C ASP A 293 -9.98 -8.71 -6.10
N PHE A 294 -9.15 -8.98 -5.10
CA PHE A 294 -7.80 -9.50 -5.27
C PHE A 294 -7.73 -10.83 -6.04
N THR A 295 -7.24 -10.76 -7.28
CA THR A 295 -7.09 -11.90 -8.19
C THR A 295 -5.63 -12.08 -8.64
N PRO A 296 -5.10 -13.32 -8.71
CA PRO A 296 -3.82 -13.61 -9.37
C PRO A 296 -3.94 -13.61 -10.91
N ASP A 297 -5.14 -13.53 -11.48
CA ASP A 297 -5.34 -13.51 -12.93
C ASP A 297 -5.24 -12.08 -13.50
N VAL A 298 -4.04 -11.77 -14.00
CA VAL A 298 -3.72 -10.51 -14.71
C VAL A 298 -4.63 -10.28 -15.92
N ALA A 299 -5.15 -11.33 -16.58
CA ALA A 299 -6.05 -11.17 -17.72
C ALA A 299 -7.44 -10.70 -17.25
N SER A 300 -8.05 -11.36 -16.27
CA SER A 300 -9.31 -10.92 -15.66
C SER A 300 -9.20 -9.51 -15.08
N PHE A 301 -8.10 -9.19 -14.37
CA PHE A 301 -7.86 -7.85 -13.84
C PHE A 301 -7.76 -6.79 -14.95
N ARG A 302 -7.07 -7.10 -16.06
CA ARG A 302 -7.00 -6.21 -17.23
C ARG A 302 -8.38 -6.01 -17.87
N GLU A 303 -9.19 -7.05 -17.97
CA GLU A 303 -10.56 -6.94 -18.51
C GLU A 303 -11.43 -6.05 -17.63
N ALA A 304 -11.30 -6.15 -16.30
CA ALA A 304 -11.97 -5.26 -15.34
C ALA A 304 -11.52 -3.79 -15.50
N LEU A 305 -10.22 -3.53 -15.65
CA LEU A 305 -9.70 -2.18 -15.88
C LEU A 305 -10.22 -1.56 -17.19
N LEU A 306 -10.39 -2.37 -18.24
CA LEU A 306 -10.97 -1.92 -19.51
C LEU A 306 -12.47 -1.59 -19.44
N GLN A 307 -13.13 -1.82 -18.29
CA GLN A 307 -14.50 -1.34 -18.00
C GLN A 307 -14.52 -0.01 -17.22
N VAL A 308 -13.37 0.53 -16.81
CA VAL A 308 -13.30 1.83 -16.14
C VAL A 308 -13.37 2.93 -17.20
N GLU A 309 -14.44 3.72 -17.14
CA GLU A 309 -14.63 4.91 -17.96
C GLU A 309 -14.57 6.14 -17.06
N ALA A 310 -13.85 7.17 -17.49
CA ALA A 310 -13.82 8.47 -16.85
C ALA A 310 -15.06 9.27 -17.25
N ASP A 311 -15.93 9.58 -16.29
CA ASP A 311 -17.16 10.35 -16.49
C ASP A 311 -17.65 10.87 -15.14
N GLY A 312 -18.55 11.84 -15.13
CA GLY A 312 -19.01 12.46 -13.88
C GLY A 312 -18.01 13.44 -13.26
N GLY A 313 -18.16 13.68 -11.96
CA GLY A 313 -17.64 14.85 -11.26
C GLY A 313 -18.40 16.14 -11.63
N GLY A 314 -17.95 17.29 -11.14
CA GLY A 314 -18.55 18.57 -11.54
C GLY A 314 -17.93 19.79 -10.86
N ASP A 315 -17.89 19.78 -9.53
CA ASP A 315 -16.98 20.59 -8.73
C ASP A 315 -15.71 19.81 -8.37
N THR A 316 -14.80 20.49 -7.67
CA THR A 316 -13.62 19.92 -7.02
C THR A 316 -13.69 20.45 -5.59
N PRO A 317 -13.60 19.65 -4.50
CA PRO A 317 -13.05 18.28 -4.36
C PRO A 317 -13.84 17.10 -4.98
N GLU A 318 -13.45 15.86 -4.67
CA GLU A 318 -14.09 14.59 -5.10
C GLU A 318 -14.28 13.63 -3.88
N ASP A 319 -15.10 12.57 -3.92
CA ASP A 319 -15.32 11.66 -2.74
C ASP A 319 -14.25 10.54 -2.58
N LEU A 320 -12.97 10.93 -2.69
CA LEU A 320 -11.79 10.09 -2.39
C LEU A 320 -11.87 9.39 -1.02
N ASN A 321 -12.55 10.01 -0.05
CA ASN A 321 -12.78 9.42 1.27
C ASN A 321 -13.57 8.11 1.15
N GLU A 322 -14.68 8.08 0.41
CA GLU A 322 -15.45 6.85 0.21
C GLU A 322 -14.65 5.81 -0.60
N GLY A 323 -13.86 6.26 -1.59
CA GLY A 323 -12.91 5.41 -2.32
C GLY A 323 -11.90 4.70 -1.40
N LEU A 324 -11.25 5.44 -0.51
CA LEU A 324 -10.35 4.88 0.51
C LEU A 324 -11.08 3.96 1.49
N ARG A 325 -12.33 4.28 1.87
CA ARG A 325 -13.14 3.46 2.78
C ARG A 325 -13.39 2.07 2.16
N VAL A 326 -13.86 2.02 0.92
CA VAL A 326 -14.10 0.76 0.19
C VAL A 326 -12.80 -0.04 0.01
N ALA A 327 -11.72 0.63 -0.44
CA ALA A 327 -10.40 0.03 -0.61
C ALA A 327 -9.85 -0.68 0.64
N LEU A 328 -10.10 -0.11 1.83
CA LEU A 328 -9.56 -0.60 3.10
C LEU A 328 -10.52 -1.56 3.84
N GLN A 329 -11.82 -1.54 3.55
CA GLN A 329 -12.83 -2.26 4.34
C GLN A 329 -13.57 -3.37 3.59
N GLU A 330 -13.59 -3.36 2.25
CA GLU A 330 -14.42 -4.26 1.45
C GLU A 330 -13.62 -5.27 0.61
N LEU A 331 -12.31 -5.07 0.44
CA LEU A 331 -11.43 -5.95 -0.33
C LEU A 331 -10.81 -7.07 0.50
N ALA A 332 -10.56 -8.22 -0.13
CA ALA A 332 -9.99 -9.41 0.49
C ALA A 332 -8.44 -9.39 0.57
N TRP A 333 -7.89 -8.37 1.25
CA TRP A 333 -6.45 -8.29 1.58
C TRP A 333 -5.97 -9.56 2.30
N ALA A 334 -4.80 -10.08 1.92
CA ALA A 334 -4.24 -11.30 2.48
C ALA A 334 -3.50 -11.02 3.80
N ASP A 335 -3.67 -11.89 4.79
CA ASP A 335 -2.75 -12.02 5.91
C ASP A 335 -1.33 -12.38 5.41
N ASP A 336 -0.31 -11.85 6.09
CA ASP A 336 1.11 -12.07 5.80
C ASP A 336 1.53 -11.72 4.35
N ALA A 337 1.05 -10.58 3.87
CA ALA A 337 1.36 -10.04 2.54
C ALA A 337 2.00 -8.65 2.62
N VAL A 338 2.82 -8.33 1.61
CA VAL A 338 3.19 -6.95 1.30
C VAL A 338 1.97 -6.31 0.63
N ARG A 339 1.41 -5.27 1.25
CA ARG A 339 0.13 -4.66 0.84
C ARG A 339 0.37 -3.23 0.35
N LEU A 340 0.16 -2.99 -0.95
CA LEU A 340 0.43 -1.72 -1.60
C LEU A 340 -0.85 -1.21 -2.28
N THR A 341 -1.19 0.07 -2.06
CA THR A 341 -2.23 0.78 -2.81
C THR A 341 -1.58 1.86 -3.66
N PHE A 342 -1.75 1.80 -4.97
CA PHE A 342 -1.50 2.92 -5.87
C PHE A 342 -2.80 3.70 -6.02
N LEU A 343 -2.87 4.86 -5.35
CA LEU A 343 -3.97 5.81 -5.49
C LEU A 343 -3.63 6.72 -6.66
N VAL A 344 -4.46 6.78 -7.70
CA VAL A 344 -4.22 7.66 -8.87
C VAL A 344 -5.36 8.66 -8.99
N ALA A 345 -5.05 9.94 -8.81
CA ALA A 345 -6.03 11.02 -8.67
C ALA A 345 -5.39 12.39 -8.93
N ASP A 346 -6.21 13.38 -9.27
CA ASP A 346 -5.86 14.80 -9.39
C ASP A 346 -6.54 15.69 -8.33
N ALA A 347 -7.67 15.26 -7.76
CA ALA A 347 -8.47 16.04 -6.82
C ALA A 347 -8.22 15.73 -5.31
N PRO A 348 -8.44 16.71 -4.41
CA PRO A 348 -8.52 16.46 -2.97
C PRO A 348 -9.83 15.75 -2.58
N PRO A 349 -9.95 15.22 -1.35
CA PRO A 349 -11.20 14.68 -0.82
C PRO A 349 -12.18 15.78 -0.38
N HIS A 350 -13.48 15.57 -0.57
CA HIS A 350 -14.52 16.36 0.10
C HIS A 350 -14.48 16.19 1.62
N MET A 351 -14.52 17.31 2.35
CA MET A 351 -14.42 17.35 3.82
C MET A 351 -15.63 18.02 4.50
N ASP A 352 -16.58 18.50 3.71
CA ASP A 352 -17.76 19.29 4.10
C ASP A 352 -19.08 18.51 3.98
N TYR A 353 -19.05 17.38 3.26
CA TYR A 353 -20.09 16.35 3.11
C TYR A 353 -20.63 15.69 4.40
N GLY A 354 -20.18 16.13 5.58
CA GLY A 354 -20.69 15.69 6.88
C GLY A 354 -20.21 14.31 7.37
N GLN A 355 -19.44 13.58 6.57
CA GLN A 355 -18.82 12.32 6.99
C GLN A 355 -17.90 12.51 8.21
N GLN A 356 -17.92 11.50 9.08
CA GLN A 356 -17.05 11.45 10.26
C GLN A 356 -15.74 10.70 10.00
N TRP A 357 -15.70 9.89 8.95
CA TRP A 357 -14.53 9.15 8.52
C TRP A 357 -13.83 9.91 7.40
N THR A 358 -12.54 10.14 7.53
CA THR A 358 -11.74 10.99 6.64
C THR A 358 -10.51 10.25 6.12
N TYR A 359 -9.81 10.82 5.14
CA TYR A 359 -8.54 10.29 4.63
C TYR A 359 -7.47 10.10 5.73
N LEU A 360 -7.52 10.86 6.84
CA LEU A 360 -6.65 10.63 8.00
C LEU A 360 -7.04 9.38 8.81
N ASP A 361 -8.32 9.03 8.84
CA ASP A 361 -8.81 7.78 9.43
C ASP A 361 -8.49 6.61 8.49
N GLY A 362 -8.60 6.82 7.17
CA GLY A 362 -8.07 5.91 6.15
C GLY A 362 -6.56 5.67 6.28
N ALA A 363 -5.76 6.72 6.53
CA ALA A 363 -4.32 6.58 6.77
C ALA A 363 -4.03 5.75 8.03
N ARG A 364 -4.75 5.99 9.13
CA ARG A 364 -4.63 5.21 10.38
C ARG A 364 -5.03 3.75 10.18
N GLU A 365 -6.13 3.50 9.47
CA GLU A 365 -6.61 2.16 9.17
C GLU A 365 -5.63 1.41 8.25
N ALA A 366 -5.07 2.09 7.24
CA ALA A 366 -4.01 1.54 6.39
C ALA A 366 -2.77 1.15 7.21
N VAL A 367 -2.32 1.97 8.16
CA VAL A 367 -1.24 1.61 9.10
C VAL A 367 -1.64 0.42 9.99
N ALA A 368 -2.87 0.40 10.52
CA ALA A 368 -3.42 -0.70 11.32
C ALA A 368 -3.51 -2.02 10.54
N GLN A 369 -3.68 -1.94 9.22
CA GLN A 369 -3.70 -3.07 8.27
C GLN A 369 -2.35 -3.30 7.57
N GLY A 370 -1.30 -2.52 7.84
CA GLY A 370 0.02 -2.68 7.19
C GLY A 370 0.00 -2.44 5.67
N ILE A 371 -0.88 -1.56 5.21
CA ILE A 371 -1.04 -1.15 3.81
C ILE A 371 -0.26 0.15 3.58
N LYS A 372 0.67 0.15 2.62
CA LYS A 372 1.31 1.38 2.13
C LYS A 372 0.44 2.03 1.05
N ILE A 373 0.20 3.34 1.14
CA ILE A 373 -0.53 4.11 0.12
C ILE A 373 0.47 4.99 -0.63
N TYR A 374 0.65 4.73 -1.93
CA TYR A 374 1.43 5.56 -2.86
C TYR A 374 0.44 6.35 -3.72
N PRO A 375 0.18 7.64 -3.42
CA PRO A 375 -0.54 8.50 -4.31
C PRO A 375 0.31 8.85 -5.51
N ILE A 376 -0.32 8.87 -6.68
CA ILE A 376 0.21 9.26 -7.97
C ILE A 376 -0.61 10.48 -8.40
N ALA A 377 -0.09 11.68 -8.14
CA ALA A 377 -0.69 12.94 -8.55
C ALA A 377 -0.71 13.05 -10.07
N ALA A 378 -1.91 13.01 -10.64
CA ALA A 378 -2.19 13.09 -12.08
C ALA A 378 -2.05 14.53 -12.64
N SER A 379 -2.43 14.74 -13.91
CA SER A 379 -2.44 16.09 -14.47
C SER A 379 -3.37 17.02 -13.69
N ASN A 380 -3.07 18.31 -13.70
CA ASN A 380 -3.85 19.37 -13.05
C ASN A 380 -4.00 19.31 -11.53
N THR A 381 -3.39 18.32 -10.86
CA THR A 381 -3.36 18.20 -9.38
C THR A 381 -3.09 19.54 -8.71
N ASP A 382 -3.95 19.92 -7.75
CA ASP A 382 -3.86 21.18 -7.04
C ASP A 382 -3.04 21.08 -5.73
N ALA A 383 -2.85 22.22 -5.05
CA ALA A 383 -2.07 22.28 -3.82
C ALA A 383 -2.76 21.61 -2.61
N GLN A 384 -4.09 21.44 -2.64
CA GLN A 384 -4.86 20.77 -1.60
C GLN A 384 -4.75 19.25 -1.76
N ALA A 385 -4.85 18.76 -3.00
CA ALA A 385 -4.60 17.39 -3.37
C ALA A 385 -3.16 16.98 -3.02
N GLU A 386 -2.15 17.78 -3.42
CA GLU A 386 -0.74 17.53 -3.04
C GLU A 386 -0.58 17.39 -1.52
N TYR A 387 -1.21 18.29 -0.73
CA TYR A 387 -1.11 18.28 0.72
C TYR A 387 -1.67 16.99 1.33
N VAL A 388 -2.86 16.57 0.87
CA VAL A 388 -3.53 15.34 1.33
C VAL A 388 -2.77 14.09 0.89
N PHE A 389 -2.33 14.03 -0.36
CA PHE A 389 -1.55 12.92 -0.91
C PHE A 389 -0.23 12.74 -0.16
N ARG A 390 0.52 13.82 0.07
CA ARG A 390 1.76 13.76 0.85
C ARG A 390 1.51 13.32 2.29
N GLN A 391 0.40 13.72 2.92
CA GLN A 391 -0.01 13.17 4.22
C GLN A 391 -0.29 11.65 4.17
N LEU A 392 -1.04 11.16 3.16
CA LEU A 392 -1.33 9.72 3.00
C LEU A 392 -0.04 8.89 2.83
N ALA A 393 0.88 9.36 1.97
CA ALA A 393 2.17 8.72 1.76
C ALA A 393 3.01 8.72 3.05
N GLN A 394 3.13 9.89 3.70
CA GLN A 394 3.97 10.07 4.86
C GLN A 394 3.49 9.27 6.09
N GLN A 395 2.17 9.19 6.31
CA GLN A 395 1.60 8.38 7.39
C GLN A 395 1.84 6.87 7.19
N THR A 396 1.93 6.40 5.94
CA THR A 396 2.05 4.97 5.62
C THR A 396 3.48 4.50 5.30
N LEU A 397 4.52 5.32 5.54
CA LEU A 397 5.92 5.05 5.12
C LEU A 397 6.06 4.75 3.61
N ALA A 398 5.17 5.33 2.81
CA ALA A 398 5.23 5.31 1.36
C ALA A 398 5.86 6.59 0.81
N ARG A 399 5.93 6.70 -0.52
CA ARG A 399 6.43 7.88 -1.24
C ARG A 399 5.30 8.55 -2.01
N PHE A 400 5.40 9.86 -2.14
CA PHE A 400 4.49 10.62 -3.00
C PHE A 400 5.04 10.60 -4.43
N ILE A 401 4.24 10.13 -5.38
CA ILE A 401 4.56 10.07 -6.80
C ILE A 401 3.76 11.16 -7.51
N PHE A 402 4.37 11.80 -8.52
CA PHE A 402 3.72 12.86 -9.30
C PHE A 402 4.12 12.76 -10.76
N LEU A 403 3.19 13.09 -11.66
CA LEU A 403 3.47 13.14 -13.09
C LEU A 403 4.30 14.39 -13.46
N THR A 404 5.11 14.27 -14.52
CA THR A 404 6.01 15.35 -14.96
C THR A 404 5.77 15.75 -16.42
N TYR A 405 5.80 17.06 -16.65
CA TYR A 405 5.38 17.72 -17.87
C TYR A 405 6.45 18.70 -18.37
N GLN A 406 6.17 19.34 -19.50
CA GLN A 406 6.99 20.43 -20.04
C GLN A 406 7.05 21.63 -19.08
N PRO A 407 8.13 22.45 -19.13
CA PRO A 407 8.35 23.57 -18.19
C PRO A 407 7.15 24.49 -18.00
N GLY A 408 6.68 24.61 -16.76
CA GLY A 408 5.54 25.45 -16.38
C GLY A 408 4.18 24.89 -16.82
N GLN A 409 4.08 23.60 -17.11
CA GLN A 409 2.81 22.89 -17.33
C GLN A 409 2.54 21.92 -16.17
N ASN A 410 1.26 21.74 -15.85
CA ASN A 410 0.74 20.72 -14.93
C ASN A 410 -0.05 19.62 -15.66
N GLY A 411 -0.05 19.62 -17.00
CA GLY A 411 -0.76 18.64 -17.82
C GLY A 411 -0.28 18.62 -19.27
N GLY A 412 -0.81 17.70 -20.07
CA GLY A 412 -0.50 17.58 -21.49
C GLY A 412 0.78 16.78 -21.79
N ALA A 413 1.74 17.37 -22.49
CA ALA A 413 2.92 16.66 -22.98
C ALA A 413 3.91 16.30 -21.84
N PRO A 414 4.36 15.03 -21.72
CA PRO A 414 5.35 14.63 -20.73
C PRO A 414 6.65 15.44 -20.82
N GLY A 415 7.34 15.60 -19.69
CA GLY A 415 8.61 16.32 -19.61
C GLY A 415 9.33 16.08 -18.29
N GLU A 416 10.33 16.91 -17.99
CA GLU A 416 11.23 16.74 -16.83
C GLU A 416 10.88 17.63 -15.62
N THR A 417 9.74 18.32 -15.63
CA THR A 417 9.38 19.30 -14.59
C THR A 417 8.01 19.04 -13.98
N THR A 418 7.76 19.55 -12.79
CA THR A 418 6.45 19.48 -12.13
C THR A 418 6.08 20.84 -11.52
N THR A 419 4.79 21.04 -11.24
CA THR A 419 4.28 22.18 -10.45
C THR A 419 4.06 21.84 -8.97
N MET A 420 4.24 20.57 -8.59
CA MET A 420 4.19 20.12 -7.18
C MET A 420 5.30 20.78 -6.35
N HIS A 421 5.09 20.97 -5.05
CA HIS A 421 6.05 21.61 -4.14
C HIS A 421 7.17 20.67 -3.67
N VAL A 422 7.95 20.19 -4.64
CA VAL A 422 9.10 19.30 -4.46
C VAL A 422 10.38 19.95 -4.98
N ASP A 423 11.53 19.62 -4.38
CA ASP A 423 12.81 20.15 -4.83
C ASP A 423 13.24 19.44 -6.14
N PRO A 424 13.50 20.18 -7.25
CA PRO A 424 13.93 19.58 -8.52
C PRO A 424 15.28 18.86 -8.48
N ASP A 425 16.13 19.11 -7.47
CA ASP A 425 17.40 18.41 -7.29
C ASP A 425 17.24 17.10 -6.47
N GLU A 426 16.07 16.85 -5.86
CA GLU A 426 15.81 15.69 -4.99
C GLU A 426 15.11 14.50 -5.69
N PHE A 427 14.57 14.67 -6.90
CA PHE A 427 13.94 13.58 -7.65
C PHE A 427 14.60 13.36 -9.02
N THR A 428 14.44 12.14 -9.54
CA THR A 428 14.77 11.82 -10.93
C THR A 428 13.49 11.54 -11.70
N VAL A 429 13.50 11.86 -12.99
CA VAL A 429 12.36 11.65 -13.88
C VAL A 429 12.57 10.40 -14.71
N GLU A 430 11.56 9.53 -14.69
CA GLU A 430 11.53 8.28 -15.44
C GLU A 430 10.13 8.02 -16.00
N ARG A 431 9.89 6.84 -16.60
CA ARG A 431 8.55 6.45 -17.02
C ARG A 431 7.74 5.97 -15.82
N LEU A 432 6.45 6.31 -15.75
CA LEU A 432 5.59 5.88 -14.64
C LEU A 432 5.54 4.35 -14.46
N ASP A 433 5.58 3.59 -15.55
CA ASP A 433 5.58 2.12 -15.50
C ASP A 433 6.90 1.53 -15.00
N ASP A 434 8.03 2.24 -15.16
CA ASP A 434 9.30 1.88 -14.53
C ASP A 434 9.27 2.18 -13.04
N LEU A 435 8.74 3.36 -12.65
CA LEU A 435 8.68 3.80 -11.26
C LEU A 435 7.78 2.90 -10.40
N VAL A 436 6.59 2.53 -10.90
CA VAL A 436 5.67 1.61 -10.21
C VAL A 436 6.32 0.24 -9.99
N VAL A 437 7.04 -0.30 -10.98
CA VAL A 437 7.76 -1.57 -10.83
C VAL A 437 8.90 -1.43 -9.83
N ARG A 438 9.67 -0.33 -9.87
CA ARG A 438 10.74 -0.05 -8.91
C ARG A 438 10.24 0.10 -7.47
N VAL A 439 9.06 0.70 -7.27
CA VAL A 439 8.41 0.77 -5.94
C VAL A 439 8.22 -0.64 -5.40
N VAL A 440 7.67 -1.55 -6.20
CA VAL A 440 7.46 -2.95 -5.79
C VAL A 440 8.79 -3.68 -5.56
N GLU A 441 9.79 -3.50 -6.42
CA GLU A 441 11.14 -4.06 -6.24
C GLU A 441 11.78 -3.58 -4.93
N ARG A 442 11.66 -2.30 -4.60
CA ARG A 442 12.16 -1.70 -3.35
C ARG A 442 11.48 -2.32 -2.13
N GLU A 443 10.15 -2.39 -2.11
CA GLU A 443 9.40 -2.94 -0.98
C GLU A 443 9.75 -4.42 -0.75
N LEU A 444 9.86 -5.23 -1.81
CA LEU A 444 10.29 -6.62 -1.71
C LEU A 444 11.76 -6.75 -1.27
N ALA A 445 12.65 -5.84 -1.68
CA ALA A 445 14.04 -5.82 -1.25
C ALA A 445 14.21 -5.44 0.23
N GLU A 446 13.43 -4.48 0.76
CA GLU A 446 13.45 -4.10 2.18
C GLU A 446 13.21 -5.31 3.09
N ALA A 447 12.30 -6.22 2.70
CA ALA A 447 12.01 -7.44 3.47
C ALA A 447 13.16 -8.45 3.52
N HIS A 448 14.14 -8.34 2.63
CA HIS A 448 15.39 -9.10 2.67
C HIS A 448 16.54 -8.34 3.37
N GLY A 449 16.23 -7.22 4.03
CA GLY A 449 17.18 -6.43 4.81
C GLY A 449 17.99 -5.42 4.00
N ALA A 450 17.57 -5.10 2.77
CA ALA A 450 18.03 -3.89 2.10
C ALA A 450 17.63 -2.64 2.92
N ARG A 451 18.42 -1.58 2.83
CA ARG A 451 18.24 -0.30 3.53
C ARG A 451 18.43 0.87 2.58
#